data_AF-A0A413N8F3-F1
#
_entry.id   AF-A0A413N8F3-F1
#
_cell.length_a   1.000
_cell.length_b   1.000
_cell.length_c   1.000
_cell.angle_alpha   90.00
_cell.angle_beta   90.00
_cell.angle_gamma   90.00
#
_symmetry.space_group_name_H-M   'P 1'
#
loop_
_entity.id
_entity.type
_entity.pdbx_description
1 polymer ?
#
loop_
_entity_poly.entity_id
_entity_poly.type
_entity_poly.pdbx_seq_one_letter_code
_entity_poly.pdbx_strand_id
1 'polypeptide(L)' 'MKKVFILLVLCVLAPVSYAAVQIAQFIITECGTMYQIPSDSTEKEACEYLDFLTARDCG' A
#
# COMPACT_ATOMS: atom_id res chain seq x y z
N MET A 1 39.73 -1.03 -25.52
CA MET A 1 38.60 -1.57 -24.73
C MET A 1 38.41 -0.83 -23.39
N LYS A 2 38.44 0.52 -23.38
CA LYS A 2 38.26 1.36 -22.17
C LYS A 2 36.87 1.99 -22.08
N LYS A 3 36.19 2.13 -23.21
CA LYS A 3 34.87 2.79 -23.32
C LYS A 3 33.71 1.92 -22.83
N VAL A 4 33.90 0.59 -22.78
CA VAL A 4 32.88 -0.37 -22.31
C VAL A 4 32.76 -0.34 -20.78
N PHE A 5 33.86 -0.10 -20.06
CA PHE A 5 33.86 -0.02 -18.60
C PHE A 5 33.07 1.20 -18.06
N ILE A 6 33.00 2.29 -18.81
CA ILE A 6 32.31 3.51 -18.38
C ILE A 6 30.78 3.31 -18.42
N LEU A 7 30.27 2.57 -19.41
CA LEU A 7 28.84 2.28 -19.55
C LEU A 7 28.29 1.40 -18.43
N LEU A 8 29.11 0.49 -17.89
CA LEU A 8 28.68 -0.45 -16.86
C LEU A 8 28.57 0.20 -15.47
N VAL A 9 29.33 1.27 -15.22
CA VAL A 9 29.31 2.02 -13.94
C VAL A 9 28.06 2.91 -13.82
N LEU A 10 27.50 3.40 -14.94
CA LEU A 10 26.32 4.27 -14.93
C LEU A 10 25.01 3.54 -14.59
N CYS A 11 24.91 2.23 -14.82
CA CYS A 11 23.70 1.44 -14.49
C CYS A 11 23.58 1.07 -13.00
N VAL A 12 24.65 1.21 -12.21
CA VAL A 12 24.67 0.81 -10.79
C VAL A 12 24.17 1.93 -9.86
N LEU A 13 24.05 3.16 -10.37
CA LEU A 13 23.73 4.36 -9.58
C LEU A 13 22.25 4.78 -9.62
N ALA A 14 21.34 3.92 -10.10
CA ALA A 14 19.91 4.20 -10.07
C ALA A 14 19.16 3.33 -9.04
N PRO A 15 19.36 3.50 -7.71
CA PRO A 15 18.31 3.15 -6.79
C PRO A 15 17.23 4.24 -6.94
N VAL A 16 16.24 3.98 -7.80
CA VAL A 16 15.01 4.77 -7.80
C VAL A 16 14.26 4.36 -6.55
N SER A 17 14.61 4.99 -5.43
CA SER A 17 13.95 4.81 -4.15
C SER A 17 12.55 5.43 -4.26
N TYR A 18 11.59 4.66 -4.76
CA TYR A 18 10.18 5.01 -4.66
C TYR A 18 9.82 4.84 -3.18
N ALA A 19 9.82 5.95 -2.44
CA ALA A 19 9.27 5.95 -1.09
C ALA A 19 7.78 5.58 -1.24
N ALA A 20 7.41 4.36 -0.85
CA ALA A 20 6.02 3.95 -0.80
C ALA A 20 5.33 4.88 0.20
N VAL A 21 4.61 5.88 -0.32
CA VAL A 21 3.78 6.76 0.49
C VAL A 21 2.67 5.88 1.04
N GLN A 22 2.80 5.47 2.30
CA GLN A 22 1.76 4.74 3.02
C GLN A 22 0.60 5.70 3.30
N ILE A 23 -0.33 5.79 2.36
CA ILE A 23 -1.57 6.55 2.55
C ILE A 23 -2.42 5.77 3.55
N ALA A 24 -2.86 6.43 4.62
CA ALA A 24 -3.77 5.81 5.58
C ALA A 24 -5.06 5.38 4.86
N GLN A 25 -5.45 4.12 5.05
CA GLN A 25 -6.67 3.57 4.46
C GLN A 25 -7.78 3.55 5.53
N PHE A 26 -9.00 3.87 5.12
CA PHE A 26 -10.17 3.90 5.98
C PHE A 26 -11.33 3.18 5.32
N ILE A 27 -12.16 2.54 6.13
CA ILE A 27 -13.44 1.99 5.70
C ILE A 27 -14.55 2.60 6.54
N ILE A 28 -15.74 2.65 5.96
CA ILE A 28 -16.96 3.12 6.61
C ILE A 28 -17.95 1.96 6.58
N THR A 29 -18.42 1.52 7.75
CA THR A 29 -19.41 0.44 7.87
C THR A 29 -20.77 0.89 7.36
N GLU A 30 -21.67 -0.06 7.06
CA GLU A 30 -23.00 0.27 6.53
C GLU A 30 -23.86 1.13 7.49
N CYS A 31 -23.61 1.04 8.78
CA CYS A 31 -24.25 1.88 9.81
C CYS A 31 -23.52 3.20 10.08
N GLY A 32 -22.45 3.50 9.31
CA GLY A 32 -21.81 4.82 9.26
C GLY A 32 -20.59 5.00 10.16
N THR A 33 -20.06 3.93 10.77
CA THR A 33 -18.87 4.03 11.63
C THR A 33 -17.59 3.95 10.79
N MET A 34 -16.61 4.81 11.08
CA MET A 34 -15.32 4.83 10.38
C MET A 34 -14.24 4.07 11.17
N TYR A 35 -13.49 3.22 10.47
CA TYR A 35 -12.30 2.54 11.00
C TYR A 35 -11.09 2.80 10.12
N GLN A 36 -9.94 3.02 10.75
CA GLN A 36 -8.66 2.98 10.08
C GLN A 36 -8.21 1.53 9.93
N ILE A 37 -7.82 1.14 8.72
CA ILE A 37 -7.24 -0.17 8.41
C ILE A 37 -5.75 -0.01 8.04
N PRO A 38 -4.96 -1.09 8.05
CA PRO A 38 -3.56 -1.03 7.63
C PRO A 38 -3.41 -0.40 6.24
N SER A 39 -2.42 0.49 6.07
CA SER A 39 -2.20 1.23 4.82
C SER A 39 -1.70 0.35 3.67
N ASP A 40 -1.22 -0.85 4.00
CA ASP A 40 -0.78 -1.90 3.10
C ASP A 40 -1.86 -2.96 2.83
N SER A 41 -3.08 -2.78 3.35
CA SER A 41 -4.19 -3.70 3.08
C SER A 41 -4.46 -3.77 1.59
N THR A 42 -4.55 -5.00 1.09
CA THR A 42 -5.04 -5.31 -0.25
C THR A 42 -6.54 -5.04 -0.34
N GLU A 43 -7.07 -4.93 -1.56
CA GLU A 43 -8.51 -4.81 -1.80
C GLU A 43 -9.31 -5.92 -1.09
N LYS A 44 -8.80 -7.15 -1.14
CA LYS A 44 -9.44 -8.29 -0.49
C LYS A 44 -9.49 -8.14 1.03
N GLU A 45 -8.38 -7.75 1.65
CA GLU A 45 -8.33 -7.52 3.10
C GLU A 45 -9.23 -6.36 3.52
N ALA A 46 -9.32 -5.30 2.71
CA ALA A 46 -10.25 -4.20 2.95
C ALA A 46 -11.71 -4.67 2.94
N CYS A 47 -12.09 -5.57 2.03
CA CYS A 47 -13.43 -6.18 2.01
C CYS A 47 -13.67 -7.05 3.25
N GLU A 48 -12.69 -7.87 3.65
CA GLU A 48 -12.81 -8.71 4.86
C GLU A 48 -12.97 -7.84 6.13
N TYR A 49 -12.25 -6.72 6.24
CA TYR A 49 -12.43 -5.76 7.31
C TYR A 49 -13.83 -5.11 7.27
N LEU A 50 -14.33 -4.76 6.08
CA LEU A 50 -15.66 -4.15 5.93
C LEU A 50 -16.75 -5.09 6.41
N ASP A 51 -16.71 -6.36 6.00
CA ASP A 51 -17.70 -7.37 6.39
C ASP A 51 -17.66 -7.62 7.90
N PHE A 52 -16.45 -7.79 8.47
CA PHE A 52 -16.28 -8.01 9.90
C PHE A 52 -16.77 -6.83 10.74
N LEU A 53 -16.38 -5.60 10.38
CA LEU A 53 -16.74 -4.40 11.14
C LEU A 53 -18.22 -4.06 10.98
N THR A 54 -18.79 -4.27 9.79
CA THR A 54 -20.24 -4.09 9.56
C THR A 54 -21.04 -5.11 10.36
N ALA A 55 -20.65 -6.38 10.38
CA ALA A 55 -21.33 -7.40 11.19
C ALA A 55 -21.27 -7.10 12.69
N ARG A 56 -20.17 -6.49 13.16
CA ARG A 56 -20.02 -6.10 14.57
C ARG A 56 -20.85 -4.87 14.93
N ASP A 57 -20.85 -3.86 14.06
CA ASP A 57 -21.46 -2.57 14.38
C ASP A 57 -22.96 -2.53 14.06
N CYS A 58 -23.40 -3.28 13.04
CA CYS A 58 -24.75 -3.23 12.51
C CYS A 58 -25.57 -4.53 12.74
N GLY A 59 -24.97 -5.53 13.42
CA GLY A 59 -25.59 -6.82 13.77
C GLY A 59 -26.25 -6.87 15.14
#